data_AF-A0A377E3P4-F1
#
_entry.id   AF-A0A377E3P4-F1
#
_cell.length_a   1.000
_cell.length_b   1.000
_cell.length_c   1.000
_cell.angle_alpha   90.00
_cell.angle_beta   90.00
_cell.angle_gamma   90.00
#
_symmetry.space_group_name_H-M   'P 1'
#
loop_
_entity.id
_entity.type
_entity.pdbx_description
1 polymer ?
#
loop_
_entity_poly.entity_id
_entity_poly.type
_entity_poly.pdbx_seq_one_letter_code
_entity_poly.pdbx_strand_id
1 'polypeptide(L)' 'MTYEVNGKQYVVISAGGHGSFGTKMGDYIVAYALPDDVK' A
#
# COMPACT_ATOMS: atom_id res chain seq x y z
N MET A 1 3.84 -7.12 -2.42
CA MET A 1 3.18 -7.74 -3.59
C MET A 1 3.09 -6.70 -4.69
N THR A 2 3.14 -7.09 -5.96
CA THR A 2 2.87 -6.17 -7.08
C THR A 2 1.69 -6.67 -7.91
N TYR A 3 0.94 -5.75 -8.49
CA TYR A 3 -0.22 -6.04 -9.32
C TYR A 3 -0.41 -4.91 -10.35
N GLU A 4 -1.09 -5.22 -11.45
CA GLU A 4 -1.42 -4.25 -12.50
C GLU A 4 -2.94 -4.22 -12.74
N VAL A 5 -3.51 -3.02 -12.75
CA VAL A 5 -4.89 -2.76 -13.15
C VAL A 5 -4.89 -1.75 -14.28
N ASN A 6 -5.54 -2.06 -15.40
CA ASN A 6 -5.72 -1.12 -16.51
C ASN A 6 -4.41 -0.45 -16.95
N GLY A 7 -3.30 -1.20 -16.99
CA GLY A 7 -1.99 -0.68 -17.37
C GLY A 7 -1.26 0.14 -16.30
N LYS A 8 -1.87 0.37 -15.12
CA LYS A 8 -1.19 0.99 -13.98
C LYS A 8 -0.65 -0.07 -13.03
N GLN A 9 0.64 0.04 -12.71
CA GLN A 9 1.31 -0.81 -11.74
C GLN A 9 1.12 -0.29 -10.31
N TYR A 10 0.90 -1.21 -9.38
CA TYR A 10 0.78 -0.95 -7.96
C TYR A 10 1.77 -1.81 -7.16
N VAL A 11 2.39 -1.19 -6.15
CA VAL A 11 3.09 -1.89 -5.08
C VAL A 11 2.18 -1.94 -3.86
N VAL A 12 1.82 -3.14 -3.43
CA VAL A 12 0.87 -3.36 -2.33
C VAL A 12 1.57 -3.99 -1.14
N ILE A 13 1.30 -3.41 0.04
CA ILE A 13 1.76 -3.93 1.33
C ILE A 13 0.57 -4.15 2.28
N SER A 14 0.68 -5.17 3.10
CA SER A 14 -0.14 -5.31 4.31
C SER A 14 0.59 -4.59 5.44
N ALA A 15 0.03 -3.46 5.89
CA ALA A 15 0.59 -2.66 6.97
C ALA A 15 -0.18 -2.94 8.26
N GLY A 16 0.33 -3.88 9.05
CA GLY A 16 -0.16 -4.18 10.39
C GLY A 16 0.66 -3.44 11.44
N GLY A 17 0.00 -2.95 12.49
CA GLY A 17 0.65 -2.42 13.69
C GLY A 17 0.14 -3.13 14.93
N HIS A 18 1.03 -3.36 15.90
CA HIS A 18 0.73 -4.10 17.11
C HIS A 18 1.25 -3.37 18.33
N GLY A 19 0.38 -3.12 19.31
CA GLY A 19 0.68 -2.27 20.46
C GLY A 19 1.89 -2.76 21.29
N SER A 20 2.15 -4.07 21.34
CA SER A 20 3.33 -4.61 22.04
C SER A 20 4.67 -4.18 21.41
N PHE A 21 4.67 -3.74 20.15
CA PHE A 21 5.84 -3.22 19.46
C PHE A 21 5.89 -1.69 19.45
N GLY A 22 5.03 -1.02 20.22
CA GLY A 22 4.99 0.44 20.31
C GLY A 22 4.47 1.14 19.05
N THR A 23 3.95 0.40 18.08
CA THR A 23 3.29 0.96 16.89
C THR A 23 1.77 1.02 17.10
N LYS A 24 1.10 1.90 16.35
CA LYS A 24 -0.35 2.04 16.43
C LYS A 24 -1.03 0.74 16.00
N MET A 25 -1.95 0.22 16.80
CA MET A 25 -2.73 -0.97 16.45
C MET A 25 -3.56 -0.73 15.18
N GLY A 26 -3.56 -1.69 14.26
CA GLY A 26 -4.43 -1.67 13.09
C GLY A 26 -3.97 -2.60 11.98
N ASP A 27 -4.88 -2.86 11.04
CA ASP A 27 -4.65 -3.69 9.87
C ASP A 27 -5.07 -2.93 8.61
N TYR A 28 -4.10 -2.64 7.75
CA TYR A 28 -4.31 -1.84 6.56
C TYR A 28 -3.74 -2.55 5.33
N ILE A 29 -4.41 -2.37 4.20
CA ILE A 29 -3.82 -2.62 2.89
C ILE A 29 -3.49 -1.27 2.28
N VAL A 30 -2.22 -1.06 1.95
CA VAL A 30 -1.75 0.18 1.33
C VAL A 30 -1.23 -0.15 -0.06
N ALA A 31 -1.76 0.54 -1.06
CA ALA A 31 -1.34 0.44 -2.45
C ALA A 31 -0.70 1.76 -2.90
N TYR A 32 0.54 1.68 -3.37
CA TYR A 32 1.28 2.80 -3.94
C TYR A 32 1.30 2.67 -5.46
N ALA A 33 1.12 3.78 -6.15
CA ALA A 33 1.36 3.91 -7.57
C ALA A 33 1.96 5.28 -7.85
N LEU A 34 2.65 5.41 -8.99
CA LEU A 34 3.02 6.72 -9.49
C LEU A 34 1.74 7.54 -9.80
N PRO A 35 1.81 8.88 -9.74
CA PRO A 35 0.74 9.72 -10.26
C PRO A 35 0.36 9.30 -11.69
N ASP A 36 -0.90 9.52 -12.07
CA ASP A 36 -1.24 9.45 -13.49
C ASP A 36 -0.40 10.48 -14.24
N ASP A 37 -0.01 10.16 -15.48
CA ASP A 37 0.67 11.13 -16.35
C ASP A 37 -0.21 12.38 -16.44
N VAL A 38 0.18 13.44 -15.71
CA VAL A 38 -0.40 14.77 -15.86
C VAL A 38 0.18 15.30 -17.17
N LYS A 39 -0.50 15.02 -18.28
CA LYS A 39 -0.27 15.73 -19.55
C LYS A 39 -0.89 17.12 -19.50
#